data_AF-A0A0L1KY46-F1
#
_entry.id   AF-A0A0L1KY46-F1
#
_cell.length_a   1.000
_cell.length_b   1.000
_cell.length_c   1.000
_cell.angle_alpha   90.00
_cell.angle_beta   90.00
_cell.angle_gamma   90.00
#
_symmetry.space_group_name_H-M   'P 1'
#
loop_
_entity.id
_entity.type
_entity.pdbx_description
1 polymer ?
#
loop_
_entity_poly.entity_id
_entity_poly.type
_entity_poly.pdbx_seq_one_letter_code
_entity_poly.pdbx_strand_id
1 'polypeptide(L)'
;MEQFIFGFQIVGERPGDVCQWKEVTCNCEGEVEWFTSIEDLCNENGTLQLELLPCSMRGLTMRLNALKGTIQLADLPEKMEVVDIYNSTLTGRLELDSLPARMQEVLLRHNEFTGEISLEHLPKGLNVLSLSGNQLRGTVCLTSLPVRLHSLDLSENTFLWWLTGPYTTAGSHTKH
;
A
#
# COMPACT_ATOMS: atom_id res chain seq x y z
N MET A 1 13.94 11.59 21.21
CA MET A 1 12.55 11.16 21.00
C MET A 1 12.68 9.80 20.34
N GLU A 2 12.35 8.73 21.07
CA GLU A 2 12.51 7.35 20.63
C GLU A 2 11.35 7.02 19.68
N GLN A 3 11.65 6.48 18.50
CA GLN A 3 10.70 6.29 17.41
C GLN A 3 10.57 4.80 17.13
N PHE A 4 9.36 4.26 17.35
CA PHE A 4 9.06 2.85 17.27
C PHE A 4 8.46 2.53 15.91
N ILE A 5 8.99 1.50 15.25
CA ILE A 5 8.25 0.78 14.22
C ILE A 5 7.73 -0.47 14.94
N PHE A 6 6.42 -0.54 15.21
CA PHE A 6 5.80 -1.77 15.75
C PHE A 6 6.30 -2.22 17.13
N GLY A 7 6.70 -1.30 18.02
CA GLY A 7 7.29 -1.72 19.31
C GLY A 7 8.66 -2.40 19.18
N PHE A 8 9.19 -2.54 17.96
CA PHE A 8 10.56 -2.93 17.68
C PHE A 8 11.38 -1.67 17.36
N GLN A 9 12.45 -1.47 18.13
CA GLN A 9 13.36 -0.34 17.93
C GLN A 9 14.25 -0.65 16.72
N ILE A 10 13.85 -0.26 15.51
CA ILE A 10 14.72 -0.38 14.31
C ILE A 10 15.67 0.82 14.23
N VAL A 11 15.21 2.00 14.66
CA VAL A 11 16.01 3.23 14.69
C VAL A 11 16.77 3.33 16.01
N GLY A 12 18.08 3.10 15.95
CA GLY A 12 18.99 3.20 17.11
C GLY A 12 19.60 1.88 17.57
N GLU A 13 19.16 0.75 17.03
CA GLU A 13 19.82 -0.55 17.21
C GLU A 13 21.02 -0.71 16.26
N ARG A 14 22.01 -1.52 16.67
CA ARG A 14 23.17 -1.79 15.81
C ARG A 14 22.69 -2.59 14.58
N PRO A 15 23.04 -2.19 13.34
CA PRO A 15 22.58 -2.86 12.12
C PRO A 15 22.80 -4.39 12.13
N GLY A 16 23.91 -4.83 12.71
CA GLY A 16 24.26 -6.25 12.82
C GLY A 16 23.29 -7.08 13.68
N ASP A 17 22.63 -6.48 14.68
CA ASP A 17 21.70 -7.17 15.58
C ASP A 17 20.30 -7.29 14.96
N VAL A 18 19.89 -6.27 14.19
CA VAL A 18 18.58 -6.25 13.48
C VAL A 18 18.54 -7.27 12.34
N CYS A 19 19.66 -7.47 11.63
CA CYS A 19 19.75 -8.46 10.54
C CYS A 19 19.70 -9.93 11.02
N GLN A 20 19.71 -10.18 12.33
CA GLN A 20 19.52 -11.53 12.89
C GLN A 20 18.05 -11.86 13.16
N TRP A 21 17.15 -10.89 13.02
CA TRP A 21 15.72 -11.12 13.27
C TRP A 21 15.14 -11.98 12.16
N LYS A 22 14.28 -12.92 12.53
CA LYS A 22 13.66 -13.89 11.61
C LYS A 22 12.82 -13.18 10.53
N GLU A 23 12.26 -12.03 10.87
CA GLU A 23 11.36 -11.23 10.05
C GLU A 23 12.11 -10.23 9.16
N VAL A 24 13.42 -10.05 9.34
CA VAL A 24 14.23 -9.04 8.65
C VAL A 24 15.16 -9.70 7.66
N THR A 25 15.22 -9.15 6.44
CA THR A 25 16.27 -9.46 5.47
C THR A 25 17.10 -8.20 5.23
N CYS A 26 18.42 -8.35 5.28
CA CYS A 26 19.35 -7.27 4.99
C CYS A 26 20.08 -7.48 3.67
N ASN A 27 20.50 -6.38 3.04
CA ASN A 27 21.34 -6.40 1.85
C ASN A 27 22.81 -6.76 2.20
N CYS A 28 23.69 -6.81 1.20
CA CYS A 28 25.11 -7.10 1.40
C CYS A 28 25.88 -6.01 2.18
N GLU A 29 25.30 -4.83 2.35
CA GLU A 29 25.84 -3.72 3.14
C GLU A 29 25.38 -3.79 4.62
N GLY A 30 24.52 -4.76 4.97
CA GLY A 30 23.98 -4.93 6.32
C GLY A 30 22.83 -3.97 6.64
N GLU A 31 22.21 -3.37 5.63
CA GLU A 31 21.04 -2.50 5.80
C GLU A 31 19.74 -3.30 5.59
N VAL A 32 18.69 -2.97 6.34
CA VAL A 32 17.38 -3.60 6.22
C VAL A 32 16.81 -3.36 4.81
N GLU A 33 16.60 -4.44 4.07
CA GLU A 33 16.08 -4.43 2.71
C GLU A 33 14.64 -4.94 2.65
N TRP A 34 14.28 -5.88 3.53
CA TRP A 34 12.94 -6.45 3.61
C TRP A 34 12.49 -6.66 5.04
N PHE A 35 11.21 -6.44 5.31
CA PHE A 35 10.55 -6.88 6.53
C PHE A 35 9.35 -7.77 6.19
N THR A 36 9.20 -8.90 6.86
CA THR A 36 8.09 -9.84 6.66
C THR A 36 7.58 -10.35 7.99
N SER A 37 6.36 -9.92 8.33
CA SER A 37 5.57 -10.46 9.43
C SER A 37 4.31 -11.13 8.89
N ILE A 38 4.17 -12.43 9.16
CA ILE A 38 3.07 -13.28 8.67
C ILE A 38 2.33 -13.99 9.82
N GLU A 39 2.72 -13.73 11.06
CA GLU A 39 2.13 -14.36 12.24
C GLU A 39 0.99 -13.49 12.78
N ASP A 40 -0.04 -14.14 13.33
CA ASP A 40 -1.12 -13.48 14.09
C ASP A 40 -0.50 -12.77 15.31
N LEU A 41 -0.15 -11.48 15.16
CA LEU A 41 0.15 -10.60 16.29
C LEU A 41 -1.17 -10.28 17.02
N CYS A 42 -1.79 -11.31 17.60
CA CYS A 42 -3.16 -11.30 18.14
C CYS A 42 -3.41 -10.33 19.29
N ASN A 43 -2.43 -9.54 19.75
CA ASN A 43 -2.59 -8.69 20.94
C ASN A 43 -1.93 -7.31 20.85
N GLU A 44 -1.44 -6.88 19.69
CA GLU A 44 -0.75 -5.59 19.58
C GLU A 44 -1.52 -4.62 18.66
N ASN A 45 -2.17 -3.61 19.27
CA ASN A 45 -2.68 -2.43 18.58
C ASN A 45 -1.49 -1.56 18.11
N GLY A 46 -0.74 -2.03 17.12
CA GLY A 46 0.34 -1.28 16.50
C GLY A 46 -0.21 -0.22 15.53
N THR A 47 0.47 0.93 15.49
CA THR A 47 0.34 1.89 14.39
C THR A 47 1.56 1.74 13.48
N LEU A 48 1.35 1.79 12.17
CA LEU A 48 2.44 1.82 11.19
C LEU A 48 2.81 3.26 10.86
N GLN A 49 4.07 3.63 11.10
CA GLN A 49 4.66 4.91 10.71
C GLN A 49 5.62 4.65 9.54
N LEU A 50 5.18 4.94 8.32
CA LEU A 50 5.94 4.69 7.10
C LEU A 50 7.17 5.60 7.00
N GLU A 51 7.09 6.81 7.57
CA GLU A 51 8.14 7.82 7.60
C GLU A 51 9.40 7.38 8.35
N LEU A 52 9.28 6.34 9.19
CA LEU A 52 10.39 5.78 9.95
C LEU A 52 11.10 4.64 9.22
N LEU A 53 10.55 4.15 8.11
CA LEU A 53 11.11 3.01 7.41
C LEU A 53 12.52 3.31 6.90
N PRO A 54 13.46 2.34 6.99
CA PRO A 54 14.80 2.50 6.47
C PRO A 54 14.80 2.89 4.99
N CYS A 55 15.61 3.88 4.60
CA CYS A 55 15.73 4.33 3.21
C CYS A 55 16.22 3.22 2.25
N SER A 56 16.86 2.18 2.79
CA SER A 56 17.32 0.99 2.09
C SER A 56 16.21 -0.01 1.78
N MET A 57 15.06 0.10 2.45
CA MET A 57 13.98 -0.87 2.35
C MET A 57 13.36 -0.91 0.95
N ARG A 58 13.18 -2.12 0.46
CA ARG A 58 12.58 -2.44 -0.84
C ARG A 58 11.24 -3.16 -0.69
N GLY A 59 11.02 -3.86 0.43
CA GLY A 59 9.77 -4.56 0.65
C GLY A 59 9.31 -4.57 2.10
N LEU A 60 8.01 -4.37 2.26
CA LEU A 60 7.30 -4.48 3.53
C LEU A 60 6.14 -5.44 3.35
N THR A 61 6.16 -6.56 4.09
CA THR A 61 5.07 -7.54 4.13
C THR A 61 4.57 -7.69 5.56
N MET A 62 3.29 -7.44 5.76
CA MET A 62 2.62 -7.48 7.05
C MET A 62 1.22 -8.06 6.84
N ARG A 63 1.00 -9.28 7.33
CA ARG A 63 -0.27 -9.99 7.13
C ARG A 63 -0.87 -10.37 8.47
N LEU A 64 -2.19 -10.26 8.59
CA LEU A 64 -2.93 -10.65 9.79
C LEU A 64 -2.49 -9.89 11.05
N ASN A 65 -1.99 -8.67 10.87
CA ASN A 65 -1.61 -7.80 11.97
C ASN A 65 -2.81 -6.93 12.34
N ALA A 66 -3.12 -6.78 13.63
CA ALA A 66 -4.24 -5.96 14.12
C ALA A 66 -3.96 -4.44 14.00
N LEU A 67 -3.41 -4.01 12.86
CA LEU A 67 -2.95 -2.65 12.64
C LEU A 67 -4.08 -1.68 12.51
N LYS A 68 -3.87 -0.52 13.15
CA LYS A 68 -4.83 0.56 13.22
C LYS A 68 -4.17 1.88 12.84
N GLY A 69 -5.03 2.85 12.55
CA GLY A 69 -4.60 4.19 12.18
C GLY A 69 -4.60 4.38 10.67
N THR A 70 -3.74 5.28 10.20
CA THR A 70 -3.63 5.67 8.80
C THR A 70 -2.20 5.46 8.32
N ILE A 71 -2.03 5.40 7.00
CA ILE A 71 -0.72 5.37 6.35
C ILE A 71 -0.67 6.45 5.27
N GLN A 72 0.51 7.03 5.05
CA GLN A 72 0.74 7.98 3.96
C GLN A 72 1.69 7.34 2.95
N LEU A 73 1.19 7.05 1.75
CA LEU A 73 2.02 6.40 0.72
C LEU A 73 3.20 7.27 0.27
N ALA A 74 3.09 8.60 0.45
CA ALA A 74 4.17 9.56 0.20
C ALA A 74 5.39 9.37 1.12
N ASP A 75 5.20 8.75 2.29
CA ASP A 75 6.27 8.49 3.26
C ASP A 75 7.04 7.19 2.97
N LEU A 76 6.66 6.44 1.92
CA LEU A 76 7.37 5.25 1.51
C LEU A 76 8.78 5.60 1.01
N PRO A 77 9.83 4.85 1.42
CA PRO A 77 11.18 5.00 0.90
C PRO A 77 11.25 4.98 -0.64
N GLU A 78 12.14 5.79 -1.23
CA GLU A 78 12.28 5.89 -2.69
C GLU A 78 12.66 4.54 -3.36
N LYS A 79 13.36 3.68 -2.62
CA LYS A 79 13.75 2.33 -3.06
C LYS A 79 12.64 1.29 -2.94
N MET A 80 11.48 1.65 -2.38
CA MET A 80 10.38 0.70 -2.14
C MET A 80 9.83 0.14 -3.46
N GLU A 81 9.71 -1.18 -3.50
CA GLU A 81 9.23 -1.97 -4.63
C GLU A 81 7.94 -2.72 -4.29
N VAL A 82 7.78 -3.15 -3.03
CA VAL A 82 6.63 -3.97 -2.60
C VAL A 82 6.08 -3.49 -1.27
N VAL A 83 4.78 -3.24 -1.23
CA VAL A 83 4.03 -3.06 0.02
C VAL A 83 2.86 -4.04 0.04
N ASP A 84 2.88 -4.99 0.96
CA ASP A 84 1.82 -5.96 1.20
C ASP A 84 1.34 -5.86 2.64
N ILE A 85 0.22 -5.18 2.83
CA ILE A 85 -0.44 -5.03 4.14
C ILE A 85 -1.86 -5.57 3.99
N TYR A 86 -2.07 -6.78 4.47
CA TYR A 86 -3.30 -7.53 4.28
C TYR A 86 -3.98 -7.85 5.61
N ASN A 87 -5.30 -7.69 5.61
CA ASN A 87 -6.19 -8.09 6.70
C ASN A 87 -5.83 -7.38 8.01
N SER A 88 -5.93 -6.06 7.96
CA SER A 88 -5.73 -5.15 9.08
C SER A 88 -6.92 -4.17 9.16
N THR A 89 -6.91 -3.28 10.15
CA THR A 89 -7.94 -2.24 10.33
C THR A 89 -7.38 -0.85 10.00
N LEU A 90 -6.55 -0.76 8.96
CA LEU A 90 -6.02 0.52 8.50
C LEU A 90 -7.10 1.33 7.80
N THR A 91 -7.10 2.64 8.07
CA THR A 91 -8.11 3.59 7.61
C THR A 91 -7.44 4.75 6.87
N GLY A 92 -8.25 5.71 6.41
CA GLY A 92 -7.77 6.91 5.74
C GLY A 92 -7.84 6.83 4.22
N ARG A 93 -7.23 7.81 3.55
CA ARG A 93 -7.22 7.92 2.07
C ARG A 93 -5.91 7.36 1.52
N LEU A 94 -5.97 6.87 0.28
CA LEU A 94 -4.79 6.40 -0.45
C LEU A 94 -4.46 7.38 -1.58
N GLU A 95 -3.31 8.04 -1.48
CA GLU A 95 -2.76 8.89 -2.53
C GLU A 95 -1.82 8.08 -3.42
N LEU A 96 -2.39 7.32 -4.36
CA LEU A 96 -1.62 6.41 -5.22
C LEU A 96 -0.63 7.14 -6.15
N ASP A 97 -0.90 8.41 -6.46
CA ASP A 97 0.00 9.27 -7.26
C ASP A 97 1.31 9.58 -6.51
N SER A 98 1.34 9.36 -5.19
CA SER A 98 2.52 9.55 -4.33
C SER A 98 3.40 8.30 -4.22
N LEU A 99 3.06 7.21 -4.91
CA LEU A 99 3.85 5.98 -4.87
C LEU A 99 5.26 6.21 -5.46
N PRO A 100 6.31 5.65 -4.83
CA PRO A 100 7.66 5.67 -5.37
C PRO A 100 7.75 5.14 -6.81
N ALA A 101 8.62 5.73 -7.62
CA ALA A 101 8.77 5.38 -9.03
C ALA A 101 9.20 3.92 -9.27
N ARG A 102 9.82 3.28 -8.26
CA ARG A 102 10.27 1.88 -8.28
C ARG A 102 9.20 0.88 -7.85
N MET A 103 8.03 1.35 -7.42
CA MET A 103 6.96 0.48 -6.95
C MET A 103 6.55 -0.52 -8.04
N GLN A 104 6.44 -1.79 -7.64
CA GLN A 104 6.05 -2.91 -8.49
C GLN A 104 4.74 -3.50 -7.98
N GLU A 105 4.63 -3.75 -6.67
CA GLU A 105 3.48 -4.41 -6.08
C GLU A 105 2.88 -3.61 -4.92
N VAL A 106 1.59 -3.30 -5.03
CA VAL A 106 0.80 -2.69 -3.95
C VAL A 106 -0.37 -3.59 -3.62
N LEU A 107 -0.34 -4.17 -2.43
CA LEU A 107 -1.29 -5.14 -1.94
C LEU A 107 -1.85 -4.64 -0.59
N LEU A 108 -2.95 -3.88 -0.63
CA LEU A 108 -3.57 -3.27 0.54
C LEU A 108 -4.99 -3.83 0.82
N ARG A 109 -5.23 -5.04 0.34
CA ARG A 109 -6.54 -5.71 0.37
C ARG A 109 -7.00 -6.02 1.80
N HIS A 110 -8.31 -6.05 2.01
CA HIS A 110 -8.97 -6.29 3.30
C HIS A 110 -8.47 -5.34 4.40
N ASN A 111 -8.75 -4.04 4.20
CA ASN A 111 -8.55 -2.97 5.17
C ASN A 111 -9.83 -2.10 5.21
N GLU A 112 -9.76 -0.95 5.87
CA GLU A 112 -10.86 0.01 5.98
C GLU A 112 -10.52 1.35 5.29
N PHE A 113 -9.73 1.31 4.21
CA PHE A 113 -9.40 2.52 3.46
C PHE A 113 -10.65 3.10 2.78
N THR A 114 -10.76 4.42 2.80
CA THR A 114 -11.93 5.16 2.31
C THR A 114 -11.50 6.27 1.36
N GLY A 115 -12.47 6.86 0.67
CA GLY A 115 -12.25 8.02 -0.18
C GLY A 115 -12.11 7.66 -1.65
N GLU A 116 -11.88 8.70 -2.45
CA GLU A 116 -11.77 8.60 -3.90
C GLU A 116 -10.31 8.43 -4.29
N ILE A 117 -10.03 7.51 -5.21
CA ILE A 117 -8.69 7.28 -5.76
C ILE A 117 -8.69 7.43 -7.28
N SER A 118 -7.55 7.85 -7.82
CA SER A 118 -7.24 7.83 -9.24
C SER A 118 -6.20 6.75 -9.53
N LEU A 119 -6.29 6.13 -10.71
CA LEU A 119 -5.30 5.17 -11.22
C LEU A 119 -4.50 5.75 -12.40
N GLU A 120 -4.60 7.06 -12.65
CA GLU A 120 -4.03 7.70 -13.84
C GLU A 120 -2.51 7.89 -13.76
N HIS A 121 -1.94 8.05 -12.56
CA HIS A 121 -0.51 8.32 -12.36
C HIS A 121 0.22 7.18 -11.62
N LEU A 122 -0.25 5.94 -11.79
CA LEU A 122 0.45 4.79 -11.22
C LEU A 122 1.88 4.66 -11.78
N PRO A 123 2.86 4.21 -10.97
CA PRO A 123 4.22 4.00 -11.43
C PRO A 123 4.29 3.08 -12.65
N LYS A 124 5.11 3.44 -13.65
CA LYS A 124 5.25 2.67 -14.90
C LYS A 124 5.72 1.22 -14.67
N GLY A 125 6.40 0.98 -13.55
CA GLY A 125 6.91 -0.33 -13.12
C GLY A 125 5.86 -1.23 -12.48
N LEU A 126 4.70 -0.68 -12.10
CA LEU A 126 3.69 -1.40 -11.33
C LEU A 126 3.13 -2.59 -12.13
N ASN A 127 3.19 -3.78 -11.54
CA ASN A 127 2.76 -5.04 -12.15
C ASN A 127 1.55 -5.67 -11.42
N VAL A 128 1.40 -5.40 -10.12
CA VAL A 128 0.30 -5.88 -9.28
C VAL A 128 -0.29 -4.74 -8.44
N LEU A 129 -1.60 -4.54 -8.53
CA LEU A 129 -2.37 -3.66 -7.65
C LEU A 129 -3.58 -4.43 -7.10
N SER A 130 -3.64 -4.65 -5.79
CA SER A 130 -4.77 -5.25 -5.10
C SER A 130 -5.23 -4.35 -3.97
N LEU A 131 -6.42 -3.79 -4.12
CA LEU A 131 -7.07 -2.91 -3.14
C LEU A 131 -8.42 -3.50 -2.69
N SER A 132 -8.68 -4.78 -2.98
CA SER A 132 -9.96 -5.41 -2.73
C SER A 132 -10.37 -5.42 -1.26
N GLY A 133 -11.66 -5.45 -0.97
CA GLY A 133 -12.16 -5.49 0.41
C GLY A 133 -11.83 -4.22 1.18
N ASN A 134 -12.12 -3.05 0.58
CA ASN A 134 -11.98 -1.74 1.20
C ASN A 134 -13.27 -0.92 0.97
N GLN A 135 -13.28 0.36 1.35
CA GLN A 135 -14.40 1.29 1.16
C GLN A 135 -14.02 2.40 0.16
N LEU A 136 -13.19 2.06 -0.83
CA LEU A 136 -12.70 3.00 -1.84
C LEU A 136 -13.75 3.21 -2.93
N ARG A 137 -13.69 4.40 -3.53
CA ARG A 137 -14.47 4.77 -4.71
C ARG A 137 -13.56 5.44 -5.74
N GLY A 138 -14.09 5.62 -6.94
CA GLY A 138 -13.40 6.30 -8.02
C GLY A 138 -13.78 5.72 -9.37
N THR A 139 -13.11 6.21 -10.39
CA THR A 139 -13.29 5.78 -11.78
C THR A 139 -12.03 5.11 -12.29
N VAL A 140 -12.21 3.99 -12.99
CA VAL A 140 -11.09 3.23 -13.59
C VAL A 140 -11.01 3.55 -15.07
N CYS A 141 -9.95 4.23 -15.50
CA CYS A 141 -9.63 4.42 -16.91
C CYS A 141 -8.62 3.33 -17.34
N LEU A 142 -9.09 2.31 -18.07
CA LEU A 142 -8.22 1.19 -18.45
C LEU A 142 -7.06 1.60 -19.36
N THR A 143 -7.21 2.69 -20.12
CA THR A 143 -6.17 3.20 -21.02
C THR A 143 -5.03 3.93 -20.31
N SER A 144 -5.21 4.31 -19.04
CA SER A 144 -4.16 4.97 -18.25
C SER A 144 -3.38 3.99 -17.36
N LEU A 145 -3.76 2.71 -17.34
CA LEU A 145 -3.06 1.71 -16.53
C LEU A 145 -1.64 1.46 -17.07
N PRO A 146 -0.65 1.22 -16.19
CA PRO A 146 0.71 0.89 -16.60
C PRO A 146 0.75 -0.34 -17.51
N VAL A 147 1.57 -0.30 -18.57
CA VAL A 147 1.71 -1.40 -19.54
C VAL A 147 2.17 -2.71 -18.88
N ARG A 148 2.86 -2.64 -17.74
CA ARG A 148 3.32 -3.81 -16.98
C ARG A 148 2.27 -4.40 -16.05
N LEU A 149 1.16 -3.69 -15.82
CA LEU A 149 0.11 -4.12 -14.89
C LEU A 149 -0.61 -5.35 -15.46
N HIS A 150 -0.40 -6.51 -14.85
CA HIS A 150 -1.04 -7.75 -15.27
C HIS A 150 -2.03 -8.28 -14.22
N SER A 151 -2.04 -7.71 -13.01
CA SER A 151 -2.99 -8.06 -11.95
C SER A 151 -3.57 -6.78 -11.35
N LEU A 152 -4.87 -6.59 -11.53
CA LEU A 152 -5.64 -5.50 -10.94
C LEU A 152 -6.86 -6.10 -10.23
N ASP A 153 -6.91 -5.95 -8.91
CA ASP A 153 -8.04 -6.37 -8.09
C ASP A 153 -8.58 -5.19 -7.28
N LEU A 154 -9.78 -4.74 -7.69
CA LEU A 154 -10.55 -3.66 -7.05
C LEU A 154 -11.91 -4.17 -6.58
N SER A 155 -12.08 -5.49 -6.48
CA SER A 155 -13.34 -6.10 -6.03
C SER A 155 -13.68 -5.67 -4.60
N GLU A 156 -14.94 -5.85 -4.18
CA GLU A 156 -15.38 -5.50 -2.81
C GLU A 156 -15.03 -4.06 -2.41
N ASN A 157 -15.22 -3.13 -3.36
CA ASN A 157 -15.15 -1.68 -3.21
C ASN A 157 -16.34 -1.03 -3.96
N THR A 158 -16.38 0.29 -4.01
CA THR A 158 -17.46 1.07 -4.66
C THR A 158 -16.99 1.79 -5.93
N PHE A 159 -16.20 1.13 -6.78
CA PHE A 159 -15.72 1.69 -8.05
C PHE A 159 -16.80 1.75 -9.12
N LEU A 160 -16.83 2.87 -9.86
CA LEU A 160 -17.62 3.01 -11.08
C LEU A 160 -16.75 2.61 -12.28
N TRP A 161 -17.18 1.58 -13.00
CA TRP A 161 -16.55 1.15 -14.23
C TRP A 161 -17.20 1.89 -15.41
N TRP A 162 -16.52 2.89 -15.95
CA TRP A 162 -16.92 3.53 -17.20
C TRP A 162 -16.25 2.80 -18.37
N LEU A 163 -17.04 2.20 -19.25
CA LEU A 163 -16.57 1.70 -20.56
C LEU A 163 -16.62 2.78 -21.64
N THR A 164 -16.99 4.02 -21.30
CA THR A 164 -17.35 5.05 -22.27
C THR A 164 -16.40 6.23 -22.17
N GLY A 165 -15.47 6.36 -23.12
CA GLY A 165 -14.73 7.60 -23.33
C GLY A 165 -15.65 8.83 -23.50
N PRO A 166 -15.11 10.05 -23.69
CA PRO A 166 -15.80 11.33 -23.48
C PRO A 166 -16.95 11.69 -24.46
N TYR A 167 -17.61 10.72 -25.07
CA TYR A 167 -18.79 10.94 -25.92
C TYR A 167 -19.95 10.04 -25.50
N THR A 168 -20.76 10.52 -24.55
CA THR A 168 -22.23 10.33 -24.61
C THR A 168 -22.92 11.41 -23.81
N THR A 169 -23.47 12.39 -24.53
CA THR A 169 -24.55 13.25 -24.06
C THR A 169 -25.88 12.48 -24.01
N ALA A 170 -26.74 12.92 -23.09
CA ALA A 170 -28.20 12.84 -23.06
C ALA A 170 -28.87 11.68 -22.31
N GLY A 171 -29.74 12.10 -21.39
CA GLY A 171 -30.70 11.27 -20.68
C GLY A 171 -31.47 12.08 -19.64
N SER A 172 -32.14 13.16 -20.07
CA SER A 172 -33.02 13.98 -19.24
C SER A 172 -34.18 13.12 -18.68
N HIS A 173 -34.18 12.87 -17.38
CA HIS A 173 -35.36 12.38 -16.68
C HIS A 173 -36.31 13.53 -16.36
N THR A 174 -37.27 13.80 -17.26
CA THR A 174 -38.51 14.47 -16.89
C THR A 174 -39.41 13.47 -16.16
N LYS A 175 -39.71 13.75 -14.89
CA LYS A 175 -40.78 13.06 -14.13
C LYS A 175 -42.14 13.58 -14.60
N HIS A 176 -43.05 12.66 -14.92
CA HIS A 176 -44.48 12.86 -14.75
C HIS A 176 -44.89 12.33 -13.38
#